data_AF-C7RVU4-F1
#
_entry.id   AF-C7RVU4-F1
#
_cell.length_a   1.000
_cell.length_b   1.000
_cell.length_c   1.000
_cell.angle_alpha   90.00
_cell.angle_beta   90.00
_cell.angle_gamma   90.00
#
_symmetry.space_group_name_H-M   'P 1'
#
loop_
_entity.id
_entity.type
_entity.pdbx_description
1 polymer ?
#
loop_
_entity_poly.entity_id
_entity_poly.type
_entity_poly.pdbx_seq_one_letter_code
_entity_poly.pdbx_strand_id
1 'polypeptide(L)'
;MMQQSVVVLGLPGSGKTTFLAALWHLVFSRETETKLRFGSLKSGNVKHLNAIAARWRSAQMQERTLLAGNQFVSINLVTDDSQAVTITFPDIAGESYRQMWEERECEKVVAETLTQGSVLLFVHADDIKRPLWIMDVAAMALALDLPPDEVAQPVPWQPRLAPTQVQLVGLLSLLGAAPLDIGPRRLVVMLSAWDKAKGERLAPREFLRAKLPLLSQYLDTNPKLWQWTVSMAVKKRR
;
A
#
# COMPACT_ATOMS: atom_id res chain seq x y z
N MET A 1 -12.07 -23.28 13.83
CA MET A 1 -11.42 -21.98 14.14
C MET A 1 -11.30 -21.20 12.84
N MET A 2 -11.93 -20.02 12.74
CA MET A 2 -11.79 -19.19 11.53
C MET A 2 -10.47 -18.43 11.60
N GLN A 3 -9.50 -18.86 10.79
CA GLN A 3 -8.24 -18.13 10.60
C GLN A 3 -8.52 -16.91 9.73
N GLN A 4 -8.27 -15.72 10.25
CA GLN A 4 -8.41 -14.49 9.46
C GLN A 4 -7.15 -14.29 8.65
N SER A 5 -7.29 -13.89 7.39
CA SER A 5 -6.19 -13.62 6.47
C SER A 5 -6.30 -12.18 5.96
N VAL A 6 -5.19 -11.46 6.00
CA VAL A 6 -5.07 -10.08 5.54
C VAL A 6 -3.94 -10.00 4.54
N VAL A 7 -4.25 -9.51 3.34
CA VAL A 7 -3.26 -9.25 2.31
C VAL A 7 -2.93 -7.76 2.29
N VAL A 8 -1.65 -7.45 2.35
CA VAL A 8 -1.17 -6.06 2.33
C VAL A 8 -0.80 -5.66 0.91
N LEU A 9 -1.47 -4.63 0.39
CA LEU A 9 -1.28 -4.11 -0.96
C LEU A 9 -0.89 -2.63 -0.94
N GLY A 10 -0.35 -2.13 -2.04
CA GLY A 10 -0.07 -0.72 -2.24
C GLY A 10 1.07 -0.48 -3.22
N LEU A 11 1.13 0.74 -3.77
CA LEU A 11 2.15 1.14 -4.72
C LEU A 11 3.58 1.03 -4.14
N PRO A 12 4.61 0.92 -4.99
CA PRO A 12 5.99 1.11 -4.55
C PRO A 12 6.14 2.42 -3.76
N GLY A 13 6.82 2.36 -2.61
CA GLY A 13 6.97 3.53 -1.73
C GLY A 13 5.78 3.82 -0.81
N SER A 14 4.69 3.04 -0.87
CA SER A 14 3.49 3.29 -0.03
C SER A 14 3.67 3.06 1.48
N GLY A 15 4.85 2.64 1.93
CA GLY A 15 5.17 2.41 3.35
C GLY A 15 5.00 0.97 3.84
N LYS A 16 4.74 0.00 2.96
CA LYS A 16 4.61 -1.43 3.29
C LYS A 16 5.82 -1.98 4.06
N THR A 17 7.04 -1.76 3.57
CA THR A 17 8.28 -2.20 4.22
C THR A 17 8.46 -1.60 5.60
N THR A 18 8.15 -0.31 5.76
CA THR A 18 8.20 0.40 7.05
C THR A 18 7.20 -0.20 8.03
N PHE A 19 5.98 -0.49 7.58
CA PHE A 19 4.97 -1.14 8.40
C PHE A 19 5.37 -2.56 8.80
N LEU A 20 5.88 -3.36 7.86
CA LEU A 20 6.38 -4.71 8.13
C LEU A 20 7.52 -4.70 9.16
N ALA A 21 8.47 -3.77 9.03
CA ALA A 21 9.57 -3.61 9.98
C ALA A 21 9.08 -3.24 11.39
N ALA A 22 8.13 -2.31 11.48
CA ALA A 22 7.53 -1.90 12.76
C ALA A 22 6.72 -3.03 13.38
N LEU A 23 5.87 -3.71 12.58
CA LEU A 23 5.07 -4.85 13.01
C LEU A 23 5.97 -5.96 13.55
N TRP A 24 6.98 -6.37 12.77
CA TRP A 24 7.94 -7.40 13.16
C TRP A 24 8.64 -7.05 14.46
N HIS A 25 9.13 -5.82 14.60
CA HIS A 25 9.79 -5.38 15.82
C HIS A 25 8.85 -5.43 17.03
N LEU A 26 7.60 -4.95 16.92
CA LEU A 26 6.65 -4.93 18.02
C LEU A 26 6.26 -6.34 18.47
N VAL A 27 5.95 -7.24 17.54
CA VAL A 27 5.51 -8.61 17.89
C VAL A 27 6.66 -9.51 18.35
N PHE A 28 7.89 -9.23 17.90
CA PHE A 28 9.09 -10.02 18.25
C PHE A 28 9.76 -9.53 19.54
N SER A 29 9.88 -8.21 19.74
CA SER A 29 10.55 -7.66 20.93
C SER A 29 9.77 -7.90 22.23
N ARG A 30 8.43 -7.95 22.14
CA ARG A 30 7.52 -8.08 23.30
C ARG A 30 7.75 -7.02 24.39
N GLU A 31 8.40 -5.90 24.05
CA GLU A 31 8.73 -4.81 24.98
C GLU A 31 7.50 -3.98 25.37
N THR A 32 6.44 -4.05 24.57
CA THR A 32 5.17 -3.36 24.80
C THR A 32 4.03 -4.36 24.76
N GLU A 33 3.02 -4.17 25.61
CA GLU A 33 1.78 -4.95 25.56
C GLU A 33 1.06 -4.66 24.23
N THR A 34 1.00 -5.68 23.37
CA THR A 34 0.39 -5.60 22.05
C THR A 34 -0.78 -6.56 21.96
N LYS A 35 -1.89 -6.10 21.35
CA LYS A 35 -3.08 -6.92 21.06
C LYS A 35 -2.83 -8.12 20.13
N LEU A 36 -1.66 -8.12 19.49
CA LEU A 36 -1.20 -9.15 18.58
C LEU A 36 0.11 -9.72 19.11
N ARG A 37 0.20 -11.04 19.16
CA ARG A 37 1.39 -11.79 19.56
C ARG A 37 1.91 -12.58 18.38
N PHE A 38 3.23 -12.70 18.29
CA PHE A 38 3.85 -13.53 17.28
C PHE A 38 3.50 -15.01 17.49
N GLY A 39 2.93 -15.65 16.47
CA GLY A 39 2.66 -17.08 16.45
C GLY A 39 3.77 -17.83 15.71
N SER A 40 3.85 -17.65 14.40
CA SER A 40 4.89 -18.27 13.56
C SER A 40 5.12 -17.51 12.25
N LEU A 41 6.27 -17.74 11.60
CA LEU A 41 6.54 -17.23 10.26
C LEU A 41 6.23 -18.33 9.25
N LYS A 42 5.20 -18.14 8.43
CA LYS A 42 4.79 -19.11 7.40
C LYS A 42 5.70 -19.03 6.17
N SER A 43 6.08 -17.83 5.78
CA SER A 43 7.05 -17.59 4.70
C SER A 43 7.81 -16.29 4.94
N GLY A 44 9.05 -16.21 4.47
CA GLY A 44 9.89 -15.03 4.59
C GLY A 44 11.25 -15.33 5.22
N ASN A 45 12.18 -14.40 5.07
CA ASN A 45 13.53 -14.54 5.60
C ASN A 45 13.68 -13.75 6.91
N VAL A 46 13.86 -14.47 8.02
CA VAL A 46 14.05 -13.86 9.36
C VAL A 46 15.25 -12.90 9.38
N LYS A 47 16.35 -13.20 8.67
CA LYS A 47 17.51 -12.30 8.60
C LYS A 47 17.14 -10.98 7.92
N HIS A 48 16.35 -11.04 6.84
CA HIS A 48 15.84 -9.84 6.17
C HIS A 48 14.89 -9.04 7.08
N LEU A 49 13.94 -9.72 7.75
CA LEU A 49 13.00 -9.07 8.67
C LEU A 49 13.71 -8.39 9.85
N ASN A 50 14.75 -9.03 10.39
CA ASN A 50 15.59 -8.44 11.43
C ASN A 50 16.41 -7.25 10.91
N ALA A 51 16.90 -7.30 9.66
CA ALA A 51 17.62 -6.19 9.06
C ALA A 51 16.73 -4.96 8.84
N ILE A 52 15.53 -5.13 8.28
CA ILE A 52 14.59 -4.01 8.08
C ILE A 52 14.11 -3.43 9.43
N ALA A 53 13.91 -4.28 10.44
CA ALA A 53 13.56 -3.85 11.79
C ALA A 53 14.72 -3.11 12.47
N ALA A 54 15.97 -3.54 12.29
CA ALA A 54 17.15 -2.85 12.78
C ALA A 54 17.28 -1.45 12.17
N ARG A 55 17.12 -1.31 10.84
CA ARG A 55 17.12 -0.01 10.15
C ARG A 55 15.97 0.90 10.59
N TRP A 56 14.80 0.31 10.82
CA TRP A 56 13.66 1.07 11.32
C TRP A 56 13.93 1.62 12.73
N ARG A 57 14.53 0.81 13.62
CA ARG A 57 14.93 1.22 14.98
C ARG A 57 15.97 2.33 14.96
N SER A 58 16.90 2.32 14.01
CA SER A 58 17.88 3.41 13.83
C SER A 58 17.30 4.66 13.16
N ALA A 59 15.98 4.71 12.95
CA ALA A 59 15.26 5.78 12.25
C ALA A 59 15.75 6.05 10.82
N GLN A 60 16.51 5.13 10.24
CA GLN A 60 17.00 5.24 8.88
C GLN A 60 15.85 5.04 7.89
N MET A 61 15.90 5.80 6.80
CA MET A 61 15.00 5.55 5.67
C MET A 61 15.23 4.12 5.19
N GLN A 62 14.14 3.38 5.03
CA GLN A 62 14.20 2.09 4.37
C GLN A 62 14.63 2.36 2.94
N GLU A 63 15.76 1.81 2.50
CA GLU A 63 16.06 1.81 1.07
C GLU A 63 14.93 1.11 0.33
N ARG A 64 14.68 1.54 -0.92
CA ARG A 64 13.94 0.67 -1.83
C ARG A 64 14.61 -0.69 -1.77
N THR A 65 13.81 -1.73 -1.52
CA THR A 65 14.27 -3.11 -1.52
C THR A 65 14.81 -3.42 -2.93
N LEU A 66 16.10 -3.17 -3.17
CA LEU A 66 16.83 -3.54 -4.39
C LEU A 66 17.29 -5.00 -4.33
N LEU A 67 16.75 -5.78 -3.39
CA LEU A 67 17.02 -7.20 -3.29
C LEU A 67 16.20 -7.89 -4.36
N ALA A 68 16.90 -8.42 -5.36
CA ALA A 68 16.33 -9.26 -6.41
C ALA A 68 15.47 -10.39 -5.80
N GLY A 69 14.20 -10.43 -6.20
CA GLY A 69 13.28 -11.53 -5.94
C GLY A 69 12.04 -11.15 -5.10
N ASN A 70 10.88 -11.65 -5.53
CA ASN A 70 9.60 -11.60 -4.81
C ASN A 70 9.75 -12.15 -3.38
N GLN A 71 10.08 -11.30 -2.42
CA GLN A 71 10.09 -11.70 -1.01
C GLN A 71 8.66 -11.74 -0.47
N PHE A 72 8.05 -12.88 -0.70
CA PHE A 72 6.75 -13.25 -0.18
C PHE A 72 6.84 -13.50 1.33
N VAL A 73 6.28 -12.59 2.14
CA VAL A 73 6.32 -12.68 3.62
C VAL A 73 4.93 -12.93 4.17
N SER A 74 4.78 -14.00 4.95
CA SER A 74 3.53 -14.37 5.60
C SER A 74 3.78 -14.66 7.07
N ILE A 75 3.18 -13.87 7.95
CA ILE A 75 3.35 -13.92 9.40
C ILE A 75 2.01 -14.33 10.04
N ASN A 76 2.05 -15.40 10.83
CA ASN A 76 0.94 -15.80 11.69
C ASN A 76 1.06 -15.08 13.03
N LEU A 77 0.00 -14.36 13.38
CA LEU A 77 -0.19 -13.64 14.62
C LEU A 77 -1.37 -14.25 15.38
N VAL A 78 -1.37 -14.07 16.69
CA VAL A 78 -2.45 -14.51 17.58
C VAL A 78 -2.96 -13.28 18.33
N THR A 79 -4.27 -13.07 18.32
CA THR A 79 -4.90 -12.00 19.12
C THR A 79 -4.93 -12.38 20.59
N ASP A 80 -5.18 -11.43 21.49
CA ASP A 80 -5.38 -11.74 22.92
C ASP A 80 -6.53 -12.74 23.15
N ASP A 81 -7.57 -12.70 22.30
CA ASP A 81 -8.69 -13.65 22.30
C ASP A 81 -8.34 -15.03 21.67
N SER A 82 -7.05 -15.32 21.48
CA SER A 82 -6.54 -16.57 20.89
C SER A 82 -7.02 -16.84 19.46
N GLN A 83 -7.40 -15.81 18.70
CA GLN A 83 -7.73 -15.95 17.28
C GLN A 83 -6.47 -15.85 16.41
N ALA A 84 -6.34 -16.76 15.45
CA ALA A 84 -5.24 -16.75 14.50
C ALA A 84 -5.49 -15.76 13.36
N VAL A 85 -4.54 -14.85 13.14
CA VAL A 85 -4.54 -13.85 12.07
C VAL A 85 -3.28 -14.02 11.24
N THR A 86 -3.41 -14.21 9.94
CA THR A 86 -2.28 -14.31 9.00
C THR A 86 -2.18 -13.02 8.22
N ILE A 87 -1.04 -12.34 8.31
CA ILE A 87 -0.76 -11.15 7.51
C ILE A 87 0.24 -11.54 6.43
N THR A 88 -0.16 -11.33 5.17
CA THR A 88 0.66 -11.67 4.02
C THR A 88 1.00 -10.44 3.20
N PHE A 89 2.28 -10.27 2.94
CA PHE A 89 2.86 -9.30 2.03
C PHE A 89 3.28 -10.09 0.79
N PRO A 90 2.44 -10.10 -0.27
CA PRO A 90 2.76 -10.85 -1.49
C PRO A 90 4.05 -10.32 -2.11
N ASP A 91 4.28 -9.01 -1.93
CA ASP A 91 5.51 -8.35 -2.31
C ASP A 91 5.69 -7.05 -1.50
N ILE A 92 6.85 -6.96 -0.87
CA ILE A 92 7.26 -5.84 -0.01
C ILE A 92 7.57 -4.59 -0.86
N ALA A 93 8.17 -4.76 -2.04
CA ALA A 93 8.62 -3.68 -2.91
C ALA A 93 7.48 -3.06 -3.74
N GLY A 94 6.44 -3.83 -4.08
CA GLY A 94 5.31 -3.41 -4.91
C GLY A 94 5.52 -3.63 -6.42
N GLU A 95 6.50 -4.44 -6.81
CA GLU A 95 6.72 -5.02 -8.13
C GLU A 95 5.56 -5.89 -8.61
N SER A 96 4.97 -6.75 -7.78
CA SER A 96 3.81 -7.57 -8.21
C SER A 96 2.62 -6.68 -8.60
N TYR A 97 2.44 -5.56 -7.90
CA TYR A 97 1.44 -4.57 -8.30
C TYR A 97 1.78 -3.94 -9.66
N ARG A 98 3.06 -3.56 -9.85
CA ARG A 98 3.53 -2.98 -11.11
C ARG A 98 3.26 -3.92 -12.27
N GLN A 99 3.57 -5.20 -12.12
CA GLN A 99 3.31 -6.23 -13.12
C GLN A 99 1.81 -6.39 -13.43
N MET A 100 0.97 -6.49 -12.39
CA MET A 100 -0.49 -6.56 -12.55
C MET A 100 -1.08 -5.33 -13.25
N TRP A 101 -0.49 -4.15 -13.05
CA TRP A 101 -0.97 -2.90 -13.63
C TRP A 101 -0.44 -2.62 -15.04
N GLU A 102 0.87 -2.75 -15.23
CA GLU A 102 1.57 -2.44 -16.48
C GLU A 102 1.43 -3.58 -17.50
N GLU A 103 1.61 -4.81 -17.07
CA GLU A 103 1.69 -6.00 -17.94
C GLU A 103 0.39 -6.81 -17.95
N ARG A 104 -0.52 -6.54 -17.00
CA ARG A 104 -1.77 -7.31 -16.79
C ARG A 104 -1.53 -8.79 -16.48
N GLU A 105 -0.37 -9.09 -15.95
CA GLU A 105 0.02 -10.43 -15.52
C GLU A 105 -0.06 -10.56 -14.00
N CYS A 106 -0.46 -11.75 -13.52
CA CYS A 106 -0.51 -12.06 -12.11
C CYS A 106 0.02 -13.47 -11.88
N GLU A 107 1.12 -13.59 -11.14
CA GLU A 107 1.67 -14.89 -10.77
C GLU A 107 0.65 -15.69 -9.94
N LYS A 108 0.60 -17.01 -10.17
CA LYS A 108 -0.37 -17.89 -9.50
C LYS A 108 -0.30 -17.79 -7.98
N VAL A 109 0.91 -17.71 -7.41
CA VAL A 109 1.12 -17.60 -5.95
C VAL A 109 0.57 -16.27 -5.41
N VAL A 110 0.71 -15.19 -6.17
CA VAL A 110 0.14 -13.87 -5.82
C VAL A 110 -1.39 -13.94 -5.92
N ALA A 111 -1.94 -14.52 -6.99
CA ALA A 111 -3.38 -14.71 -7.16
C ALA A 111 -4.00 -15.54 -6.03
N GLU A 112 -3.40 -16.67 -5.68
CA GLU A 112 -3.82 -17.53 -4.56
C GLU A 112 -3.81 -16.79 -3.22
N THR A 113 -2.86 -15.88 -3.03
CA THR A 113 -2.81 -15.04 -1.83
C THR A 113 -3.92 -14.00 -1.84
N LEU A 114 -4.13 -13.35 -2.99
CA LEU A 114 -5.14 -12.33 -3.19
C LEU A 114 -6.57 -12.87 -3.03
N THR A 115 -6.81 -14.16 -3.22
CA THR A 115 -8.14 -14.79 -3.03
C THR A 115 -8.40 -15.24 -1.59
N GLN A 116 -7.43 -15.15 -0.68
CA GLN A 116 -7.56 -15.76 0.64
C GLN A 116 -8.24 -14.89 1.70
N GLY A 117 -8.47 -13.57 1.51
CA GLY A 117 -9.14 -12.78 2.56
C GLY A 117 -9.25 -11.26 2.39
N SER A 118 -9.09 -10.55 3.52
CA SER A 118 -9.28 -9.09 3.64
C SER A 118 -8.10 -8.32 3.09
N VAL A 119 -8.31 -7.07 2.68
CA VAL A 119 -7.27 -6.23 2.05
C VAL A 119 -6.89 -5.07 2.97
N LEU A 120 -5.60 -4.87 3.16
CA LEU A 120 -5.02 -3.68 3.76
C LEU A 120 -4.27 -2.90 2.68
N LEU A 121 -4.87 -1.82 2.18
CA LEU A 121 -4.31 -1.01 1.10
C LEU A 121 -3.52 0.18 1.65
N PHE A 122 -2.20 0.17 1.45
CA PHE A 122 -1.32 1.28 1.81
C PHE A 122 -1.33 2.37 0.74
N VAL A 123 -1.56 3.60 1.20
CA VAL A 123 -1.49 4.82 0.40
C VAL A 123 -0.61 5.82 1.14
N HIS A 124 0.44 6.31 0.48
CA HIS A 124 1.32 7.32 1.07
C HIS A 124 0.64 8.68 1.01
N ALA A 125 0.37 9.30 2.15
CA ALA A 125 -0.40 10.54 2.21
C ALA A 125 0.32 11.73 1.55
N ASP A 126 1.65 11.71 1.49
CA ASP A 126 2.48 12.80 0.95
C ASP A 126 3.03 12.52 -0.46
N ASP A 127 2.79 11.32 -1.01
CA ASP A 127 3.31 10.91 -2.32
C ASP A 127 2.14 10.46 -3.21
N ILE A 128 1.35 11.45 -3.64
CA ILE A 128 0.16 11.26 -4.47
C ILE A 128 0.35 12.00 -5.78
N LYS A 129 0.52 11.24 -6.87
CA LYS A 129 0.54 11.77 -8.23
C LYS A 129 -0.86 12.17 -8.65
N ARG A 130 -1.10 13.48 -8.75
CA ARG A 130 -2.36 14.06 -9.22
C ARG A 130 -2.39 14.17 -10.75
N PRO A 131 -3.57 14.13 -11.37
CA PRO A 131 -3.70 14.57 -12.76
C PRO A 131 -3.30 16.05 -12.84
N LEU A 132 -2.55 16.42 -13.88
CA LEU A 132 -2.16 17.80 -14.18
C LEU A 132 -2.95 18.28 -15.39
N TRP A 133 -3.50 19.49 -15.33
CA TRP A 133 -4.09 20.12 -16.50
C TRP A 133 -3.00 20.76 -17.34
N ILE A 134 -3.19 20.78 -18.66
CA ILE A 134 -2.26 21.44 -19.60
C ILE A 134 -2.05 22.91 -19.18
N MET A 135 -3.11 23.57 -18.72
CA MET A 135 -3.04 24.95 -18.24
C MET A 135 -2.17 25.10 -16.99
N ASP A 136 -2.23 24.15 -16.05
CA ASP A 136 -1.40 24.18 -14.84
C ASP A 136 0.08 24.02 -15.19
N VAL A 137 0.38 23.11 -16.11
CA VAL A 137 1.75 22.88 -16.60
C VAL A 137 2.28 24.12 -17.32
N ALA A 138 1.47 24.74 -18.17
CA ALA A 138 1.84 25.97 -18.87
C ALA A 138 2.09 27.13 -17.89
N ALA A 139 1.23 27.28 -16.87
CA ALA A 139 1.39 28.29 -15.83
C ALA A 139 2.66 28.05 -14.99
N MET A 140 2.97 26.80 -14.65
CA MET A 140 4.20 26.43 -13.95
C MET A 140 5.45 26.70 -14.79
N ALA A 141 5.42 26.38 -16.09
CA ALA A 141 6.54 26.65 -16.99
C ALA A 141 6.84 28.16 -17.08
N LEU A 142 5.79 28.98 -17.24
CA LEU A 142 5.91 30.44 -17.23
C LEU A 142 6.46 30.97 -15.89
N ALA A 143 5.97 30.46 -14.77
CA ALA A 143 6.44 30.88 -13.44
C ALA A 143 7.91 30.51 -13.15
N LEU A 144 8.43 29.48 -13.82
CA LEU A 144 9.81 29.01 -13.70
C LEU A 144 10.74 29.59 -14.79
N ASP A 145 10.25 30.51 -15.62
CA ASP A 145 10.94 31.08 -16.77
C ASP A 145 11.55 30.00 -17.69
N LEU A 146 10.84 28.86 -17.80
CA LEU A 146 11.22 27.79 -18.70
C LEU A 146 10.85 28.22 -20.13
N PRO A 147 11.77 28.10 -21.10
CA PRO A 147 11.45 28.38 -22.49
C PRO A 147 10.27 27.48 -22.91
N PRO A 148 9.35 27.98 -23.75
CA PRO A 148 8.34 27.13 -24.36
C PRO A 148 9.09 26.00 -25.07
N ASP A 149 8.88 24.76 -24.62
CA ASP A 149 9.59 23.59 -25.15
C ASP A 149 9.56 23.62 -26.68
N GLU A 150 10.76 23.58 -27.29
CA GLU A 150 10.91 23.22 -28.70
C GLU A 150 10.24 21.85 -28.88
N VAL A 151 9.03 21.83 -29.46
CA VAL A 151 8.18 20.67 -29.78
C VAL A 151 8.70 19.38 -29.15
N ALA A 152 8.56 19.26 -27.82
CA ALA A 152 9.06 18.11 -27.10
C ALA A 152 8.45 16.87 -27.74
N GLN A 153 9.28 15.89 -28.12
CA GLN A 153 8.76 14.69 -28.76
C GLN A 153 7.75 14.04 -27.82
N PRO A 154 6.54 13.72 -28.30
CA PRO A 154 5.49 13.18 -27.45
C PRO A 154 5.99 11.89 -26.81
N VAL A 155 6.08 11.88 -25.47
CA VAL A 155 6.45 10.69 -24.71
C VAL A 155 5.32 9.67 -24.89
N PRO A 156 5.62 8.44 -25.39
CA PRO A 156 4.61 7.40 -25.50
C PRO A 156 3.99 7.11 -24.14
N TRP A 157 2.66 7.01 -24.10
CA TRP A 157 1.95 6.73 -22.87
C TRP A 157 2.36 5.38 -22.28
N GLN A 158 2.52 5.33 -20.96
CA GLN A 158 2.85 4.13 -20.20
C GLN A 158 1.95 4.06 -18.95
N PRO A 159 1.47 2.88 -18.52
CA PRO A 159 0.53 2.79 -17.40
C PRO A 159 1.04 3.39 -16.09
N ARG A 160 2.36 3.34 -15.83
CA ARG A 160 3.00 4.02 -14.67
C ARG A 160 2.85 5.54 -14.65
N LEU A 161 2.57 6.15 -15.79
CA LEU A 161 2.33 7.58 -15.87
C LEU A 161 0.96 7.97 -15.34
N ALA A 162 0.03 7.02 -15.19
CA ALA A 162 -1.31 7.29 -14.67
C ALA A 162 -1.28 7.89 -13.26
N PRO A 163 -2.25 8.78 -12.92
CA PRO A 163 -2.40 9.29 -11.56
C PRO A 163 -2.56 8.18 -10.52
N THR A 164 -2.11 8.44 -9.28
CA THR A 164 -2.14 7.46 -8.18
C THR A 164 -3.52 6.85 -7.98
N GLN A 165 -4.59 7.66 -7.98
CA GLN A 165 -5.96 7.16 -7.81
C GLN A 165 -6.40 6.22 -8.94
N VAL A 166 -5.95 6.44 -10.18
CA VAL A 166 -6.30 5.59 -11.33
C VAL A 166 -5.66 4.22 -11.16
N GLN A 167 -4.39 4.21 -10.76
CA GLN A 167 -3.65 2.99 -10.44
C GLN A 167 -4.34 2.20 -9.32
N LEU A 168 -4.67 2.85 -8.20
CA LEU A 168 -5.31 2.21 -7.05
C LEU A 168 -6.70 1.64 -7.39
N VAL A 169 -7.53 2.39 -8.11
CA VAL A 169 -8.85 1.90 -8.55
C VAL A 169 -8.70 0.74 -9.54
N GLY A 170 -7.71 0.81 -10.42
CA GLY A 170 -7.34 -0.29 -11.30
C GLY A 170 -7.03 -1.58 -10.54
N LEU A 171 -6.17 -1.48 -9.51
CA LEU A 171 -5.84 -2.62 -8.64
C LEU A 171 -7.08 -3.25 -8.02
N LEU A 172 -7.91 -2.43 -7.38
CA LEU A 172 -9.10 -2.90 -6.69
C LEU A 172 -10.11 -3.48 -7.69
N SER A 173 -10.23 -2.91 -8.88
CA SER A 173 -11.10 -3.45 -9.92
C SER A 173 -10.64 -4.84 -10.38
N LEU A 174 -9.32 -5.09 -10.45
CA LEU A 174 -8.80 -6.43 -10.74
C LEU A 174 -9.19 -7.45 -9.66
N LEU A 175 -9.22 -7.04 -8.38
CA LEU A 175 -9.63 -7.92 -7.28
C LEU A 175 -11.13 -8.26 -7.29
N GLY A 176 -11.94 -7.44 -7.98
CA GLY A 176 -13.36 -7.67 -8.19
C GLY A 176 -13.69 -8.40 -9.50
N ALA A 177 -12.69 -8.91 -10.22
CA ALA A 177 -12.86 -9.64 -11.47
C ALA A 177 -12.31 -11.06 -11.37
N ALA A 178 -12.89 -12.01 -12.11
CA ALA A 178 -12.36 -13.37 -12.19
C ALA A 178 -10.91 -13.36 -12.73
N PRO A 179 -10.00 -14.21 -12.22
CA PRO A 179 -10.21 -15.27 -11.22
C PRO A 179 -10.06 -14.81 -9.76
N LEU A 180 -9.87 -13.51 -9.52
CA LEU A 180 -9.62 -12.96 -8.19
C LEU A 180 -10.91 -12.65 -7.44
N ASP A 181 -12.05 -12.52 -8.11
CA ASP A 181 -13.33 -12.26 -7.45
C ASP A 181 -13.72 -13.41 -6.50
N ILE A 182 -13.84 -13.07 -5.21
CA ILE A 182 -14.29 -13.96 -4.13
C ILE A 182 -15.55 -13.42 -3.44
N GLY A 183 -16.21 -12.45 -4.07
CA GLY A 183 -17.31 -11.70 -3.47
C GLY A 183 -16.84 -10.56 -2.56
N PRO A 184 -17.73 -10.05 -1.68
CA PRO A 184 -17.47 -8.86 -0.87
C PRO A 184 -16.29 -9.05 0.08
N ARG A 185 -15.35 -8.10 0.06
CA ARG A 185 -14.15 -8.11 0.91
C ARG A 185 -14.15 -6.96 1.90
N ARG A 186 -13.54 -7.18 3.06
CA ARG A 186 -13.20 -6.08 3.97
C ARG A 186 -11.94 -5.39 3.46
N LEU A 187 -11.98 -4.07 3.36
CA LEU A 187 -10.86 -3.24 2.92
C LEU A 187 -10.55 -2.18 3.98
N VAL A 188 -9.29 -2.07 4.37
CA VAL A 188 -8.81 -0.92 5.15
C VAL A 188 -7.84 -0.14 4.29
N VAL A 189 -8.14 1.13 4.04
CA VAL A 189 -7.18 2.06 3.44
C VAL A 189 -6.31 2.63 4.54
N MET A 190 -5.03 2.28 4.53
CA MET A 190 -4.03 2.77 5.48
C MET A 190 -3.28 3.94 4.88
N LEU A 191 -3.53 5.14 5.40
CA LEU A 191 -2.78 6.34 5.06
C LEU A 191 -1.45 6.33 5.82
N SER A 192 -0.35 6.07 5.11
CA SER A 192 1.01 6.09 5.66
C SER A 192 1.63 7.49 5.58
N ALA A 193 2.67 7.74 6.38
CA ALA A 193 3.30 9.05 6.53
C ALA A 193 2.30 10.16 6.88
N TRP A 194 1.27 9.83 7.67
CA TRP A 194 0.17 10.74 7.98
C TRP A 194 0.65 12.00 8.72
N ASP A 195 1.76 11.93 9.45
CA ASP A 195 2.39 13.09 10.09
C ASP A 195 2.73 14.22 9.13
N LYS A 196 2.97 13.93 7.84
CA LYS A 196 3.23 14.95 6.82
C LYS A 196 1.94 15.59 6.30
N ALA A 197 0.84 14.84 6.26
CA ALA A 197 -0.47 15.35 5.85
C ALA A 197 -1.21 16.11 6.97
N LYS A 198 -0.75 16.01 8.23
CA LYS A 198 -1.37 16.70 9.38
C LYS A 198 -1.52 18.21 9.21
N GLY A 199 -0.66 18.86 8.41
CA GLY A 199 -0.75 20.30 8.13
C GLY A 199 -2.08 20.71 7.49
N GLU A 200 -2.79 19.76 6.88
CA GLU A 200 -4.07 20.02 6.20
C GLU A 200 -5.29 20.00 7.15
N ARG A 201 -5.12 19.53 8.40
CA ARG A 201 -6.19 19.46 9.43
C ARG A 201 -7.46 18.70 9.01
N LEU A 202 -7.35 17.78 8.06
CA LEU A 202 -8.45 16.92 7.61
C LEU A 202 -8.50 15.60 8.38
N ALA A 203 -9.69 15.06 8.60
CA ALA A 203 -9.83 13.66 9.04
C ALA A 203 -9.44 12.70 7.89
N PRO A 204 -9.01 11.45 8.18
CA PRO A 204 -8.56 10.52 7.14
C PRO A 204 -9.55 10.29 6.00
N ARG A 205 -10.87 10.24 6.28
CA ARG A 205 -11.90 10.07 5.26
C ARG A 205 -12.09 11.33 4.40
N GLU A 206 -12.00 12.51 5.00
CA GLU A 206 -12.08 13.80 4.31
C GLU A 206 -10.86 14.01 3.41
N PHE A 207 -9.66 13.65 3.91
CA PHE A 207 -8.44 13.67 3.13
C PHE A 207 -8.53 12.77 1.90
N LEU A 208 -9.03 11.54 2.06
CA LEU A 208 -9.20 10.62 0.94
C LEU A 208 -10.18 11.17 -0.10
N ARG A 209 -11.30 11.79 0.33
CA ARG A 209 -12.24 12.49 -0.56
C ARG A 209 -11.60 13.68 -1.29
N ALA A 210 -10.80 14.47 -0.58
CA ALA A 210 -10.18 15.66 -1.15
C ALA A 210 -9.02 15.35 -2.11
N LYS A 211 -8.19 14.34 -1.80
CA LYS A 211 -6.95 14.05 -2.54
C LYS A 211 -7.06 12.90 -3.53
N LEU A 212 -7.95 11.96 -3.27
CA LEU A 212 -8.19 10.76 -4.08
C LEU A 212 -9.69 10.60 -4.34
N PRO A 213 -10.36 11.61 -4.91
CA PRO A 213 -11.82 11.61 -5.07
C PRO A 213 -12.31 10.41 -5.88
N LEU A 214 -11.59 9.99 -6.92
CA LEU A 214 -11.94 8.80 -7.72
C LEU A 214 -11.91 7.52 -6.88
N LEU A 215 -10.90 7.38 -6.01
CA LEU A 215 -10.81 6.24 -5.11
C LEU A 215 -11.95 6.25 -4.09
N SER A 216 -12.23 7.41 -3.47
CA SER A 216 -13.34 7.53 -2.53
C SER A 216 -14.66 7.17 -3.18
N GLN A 217 -14.91 7.71 -4.38
CA GLN A 217 -16.13 7.47 -5.12
C GLN A 217 -16.26 5.99 -5.47
N TYR A 218 -15.22 5.38 -6.02
CA TYR A 218 -15.21 3.95 -6.37
C TYR A 218 -15.54 3.07 -5.16
N LEU A 219 -14.94 3.34 -3.99
CA LEU A 219 -15.21 2.57 -2.78
C LEU A 219 -16.63 2.78 -2.23
N ASP A 220 -17.14 4.01 -2.27
CA ASP A 220 -18.51 4.34 -1.83
C ASP A 220 -19.58 3.76 -2.78
N THR A 221 -19.29 3.61 -4.09
CA THR A 221 -20.25 3.13 -5.09
C THR A 221 -20.20 1.63 -5.37
N ASN A 222 -19.23 0.90 -4.82
CA ASN A 222 -19.09 -0.55 -4.99
C ASN A 222 -19.25 -1.35 -3.68
N PRO A 223 -20.36 -1.19 -2.92
CA PRO A 223 -20.55 -1.88 -1.64
C PRO A 223 -20.71 -3.41 -1.79
N LYS A 224 -21.07 -3.88 -2.99
CA LYS A 224 -21.10 -5.31 -3.32
C LYS A 224 -19.71 -5.94 -3.40
N LEU A 225 -18.68 -5.13 -3.63
CA LEU A 225 -17.28 -5.58 -3.67
C LEU A 225 -16.54 -5.27 -2.36
N TRP A 226 -16.85 -4.13 -1.73
CA TRP A 226 -16.03 -3.61 -0.63
C TRP A 226 -16.86 -3.20 0.59
N GLN A 227 -16.49 -3.75 1.75
CA GLN A 227 -16.79 -3.18 3.07
C GLN A 227 -15.55 -2.44 3.54
N TRP A 228 -15.52 -1.11 3.41
CA TRP A 228 -14.28 -0.35 3.55
C TRP A 228 -14.26 0.62 4.72
N THR A 229 -13.08 0.82 5.30
CA THR A 229 -12.76 1.88 6.26
C THR A 229 -11.41 2.51 5.94
N VAL A 230 -11.11 3.64 6.57
CA VAL A 230 -9.82 4.33 6.44
C VAL A 230 -9.18 4.52 7.80
N SER A 231 -7.88 4.29 7.88
CA SER A 231 -7.07 4.46 9.08
C SER A 231 -5.75 5.16 8.73
N MET A 232 -4.99 5.55 9.75
CA MET A 232 -3.78 6.33 9.60
C MET A 232 -2.62 5.70 10.39
N ALA A 233 -1.45 5.66 9.77
CA ALA A 233 -0.19 5.28 10.40
C ALA A 233 0.70 6.51 10.54
N VAL A 234 1.11 6.79 11.77
CA VAL A 234 1.99 7.92 12.12
C VAL A 234 3.38 7.38 12.42
N LYS A 235 4.42 8.02 11.89
CA LYS A 235 5.79 7.68 12.29
C LYS A 235 5.98 8.09 13.76
N LYS A 236 6.43 7.18 14.62
CA LYS A 236 6.77 7.49 16.01
C LYS A 236 7.92 8.50 15.98
N ARG A 237 7.64 9.79 16.23
CA ARG A 237 8.68 10.78 16.48
C ARG A 237 9.32 10.44 17.82
N ARG A 238 10.63 10.24 17.84
CA ARG A 238 11.43 10.45 19.05
C ARG A 238 11.69 11.93 19.17
#